data_AF-A0A524N3D0-F1
#
_entry.id   AF-A0A524N3D0-F1
#
_cell.length_a   1.000
_cell.length_b   1.000
_cell.length_c   1.000
_cell.angle_alpha   90.00
_cell.angle_beta   90.00
_cell.angle_gamma   90.00
#
_symmetry.space_group_name_H-M   'P 1'
#
loop_
_entity.id
_entity.type
_entity.pdbx_description
1 polymer ?
#
loop_
_entity_poly.entity_id
_entity_poly.type
_entity_poly.pdbx_seq_one_letter_code
_entity_poly.pdbx_strand_id
1 'polypeptide(L)'
;MSDTSGRGDGDGAYEWLVDEPMLHEPVLVVMLTGWIDAANAAAAAADALSKECETSPLVRFDDDTFIDYRARRPIMELRDGINTDLVWSTIELRSGRSSSGRDVLLLTGPEPDMAWHRFARSISDI
;
A
#
# COMPACT_ATOMS: atom_id res chain seq x y z
N MET A 1 -20.12 -5.97 13.72
CA MET A 1 -18.71 -5.54 13.66
C MET A 1 -17.92 -6.79 13.39
N SER A 2 -17.61 -7.03 12.12
CA SER A 2 -16.86 -8.22 11.68
C SER A 2 -15.40 -7.98 12.01
N ASP A 3 -14.83 -8.86 12.81
CA ASP A 3 -13.41 -8.90 13.16
C ASP A 3 -12.60 -9.25 11.90
N THR A 4 -11.98 -8.26 11.28
CA THR A 4 -10.99 -8.42 10.21
C THR A 4 -9.60 -8.45 10.83
N SER A 5 -9.33 -9.41 11.71
CA SER A 5 -7.96 -9.69 12.14
C SER A 5 -7.22 -10.35 10.98
N GLY A 6 -6.62 -9.50 10.15
CA GLY A 6 -5.72 -9.90 9.09
C GLY A 6 -4.57 -10.75 9.63
N ARG A 7 -4.23 -11.83 8.93
CA ARG A 7 -3.02 -12.58 9.24
C ARG A 7 -1.84 -11.62 9.01
N GLY A 8 -1.02 -11.36 10.03
CA GLY A 8 0.24 -10.63 9.86
C GLY A 8 1.39 -11.57 9.51
N ASP A 9 2.53 -11.03 9.11
CA ASP A 9 3.77 -11.79 9.25
C ASP A 9 4.10 -11.98 10.75
N GLY A 10 4.98 -12.94 11.07
CA GLY A 10 5.37 -13.21 12.45
C GLY A 10 6.17 -12.07 13.12
N ASP A 11 6.56 -11.04 12.36
CA ASP A 11 7.38 -9.91 12.80
C ASP A 11 6.56 -8.61 12.94
N GLY A 12 5.29 -8.60 12.51
CA GLY A 12 4.42 -7.43 12.47
C GLY A 12 4.76 -6.41 11.39
N ALA A 13 5.48 -6.76 10.31
CA ALA A 13 5.85 -5.79 9.27
C ALA A 13 4.70 -5.49 8.30
N TYR A 14 3.70 -6.38 8.20
CA TYR A 14 2.51 -6.17 7.38
C TYR A 14 1.32 -7.01 7.85
N GLU A 15 0.12 -6.61 7.43
CA GLU A 15 -1.14 -7.31 7.64
C GLU A 15 -1.83 -7.64 6.31
N TRP A 16 -2.34 -8.86 6.18
CA TRP A 16 -3.24 -9.24 5.10
C TRP A 16 -4.63 -8.64 5.32
N LEU A 17 -5.13 -7.86 4.37
CA LEU A 17 -6.45 -7.21 4.45
C LEU A 17 -7.60 -8.10 3.98
N VAL A 18 -7.25 -9.12 3.20
CA VAL A 18 -8.13 -10.15 2.65
C VAL A 18 -7.42 -11.50 2.76
N ASP A 19 -8.16 -12.58 2.58
CA ASP A 19 -7.56 -13.90 2.43
C ASP A 19 -6.58 -13.90 1.23
N GLU A 20 -5.42 -14.54 1.42
CA GLU A 20 -4.36 -14.63 0.41
C GLU A 20 -4.92 -15.19 -0.91
N PRO A 21 -4.94 -14.41 -2.01
CA PRO A 21 -5.53 -14.85 -3.25
C PRO A 21 -4.57 -15.76 -4.01
N MET A 22 -5.15 -16.66 -4.79
CA MET A 22 -4.38 -17.44 -5.75
C MET A 22 -4.05 -16.58 -6.97
N LEU A 23 -2.80 -16.12 -7.05
CA LEU A 23 -2.25 -15.38 -8.20
C LEU A 23 -1.40 -16.31 -9.06
N HIS A 24 -1.46 -16.15 -10.37
CA HIS A 24 -0.68 -16.93 -11.32
C HIS A 24 0.38 -16.08 -12.00
N GLU A 25 1.63 -16.22 -11.54
CA GLU A 25 2.79 -15.45 -12.02
C GLU A 25 2.50 -13.93 -12.08
N PRO A 26 2.09 -13.27 -10.99
CA PRO A 26 1.75 -11.87 -11.07
C PRO A 26 2.95 -11.01 -11.52
N VAL A 27 2.67 -9.88 -12.18
CA VAL A 27 3.68 -8.82 -12.37
C VAL A 27 3.53 -7.83 -11.23
N LEU A 28 4.62 -7.59 -10.49
CA LEU A 28 4.69 -6.54 -9.49
C LEU A 28 5.16 -5.22 -10.12
N VAL A 29 4.34 -4.19 -9.98
CA VAL A 29 4.70 -2.80 -10.27
C VAL A 29 4.87 -2.06 -8.95
N VAL A 30 5.97 -1.34 -8.80
CA VAL A 30 6.29 -0.57 -7.59
C VAL A 30 6.28 0.91 -7.93
N MET A 31 5.48 1.68 -7.21
CA MET A 31 5.48 3.14 -7.29
C MET A 31 5.33 3.71 -5.88
N LEU A 32 6.39 4.35 -5.38
CA LEU A 32 6.41 4.95 -4.05
C LEU A 32 6.60 6.46 -4.17
N THR A 33 5.94 7.22 -3.29
CA THR A 33 5.95 8.68 -3.27
C THR A 33 6.90 9.24 -2.22
N GLY A 34 7.73 10.23 -2.55
CA GLY A 34 8.68 10.83 -1.60
C GLY A 34 9.99 11.25 -2.23
N TRP A 35 10.38 10.61 -3.33
CA TRP A 35 11.51 10.99 -4.16
C TRP A 35 11.08 11.71 -5.45
N ILE A 36 12.04 12.03 -6.31
CA ILE A 36 11.82 12.77 -7.56
C ILE A 36 10.89 11.98 -8.50
N ASP A 37 9.67 12.50 -8.68
CA ASP A 37 8.74 12.11 -9.73
C ASP A 37 8.44 13.33 -10.63
N ALA A 38 9.18 13.44 -11.73
CA ALA A 38 9.08 14.59 -12.62
C ALA A 38 7.67 14.68 -13.24
N ALA A 39 6.99 15.81 -13.00
CA ALA A 39 5.62 16.06 -13.44
C ALA A 39 4.61 15.00 -12.95
N ASN A 40 4.89 14.31 -11.84
CA ASN A 40 4.05 13.22 -11.30
C ASN A 40 3.80 12.09 -12.32
N ALA A 41 4.74 11.85 -13.24
CA ALA A 41 4.57 10.90 -14.33
C ALA A 41 4.40 9.46 -13.83
N ALA A 42 5.22 9.04 -12.86
CA ALA A 42 5.12 7.69 -12.29
C ALA A 42 3.83 7.54 -11.48
N ALA A 43 3.47 8.54 -10.69
CA ALA A 43 2.22 8.55 -9.92
C ALA A 43 0.99 8.44 -10.83
N ALA A 44 0.95 9.22 -11.91
CA ALA A 44 -0.13 9.18 -12.89
C ALA A 44 -0.22 7.82 -13.60
N ALA A 45 0.92 7.20 -13.92
CA ALA A 45 0.95 5.87 -14.51
C ALA A 45 0.43 4.79 -13.54
N ALA A 46 0.83 4.84 -12.27
CA ALA A 46 0.35 3.92 -11.24
C ALA A 46 -1.16 4.07 -10.97
N ASP A 47 -1.68 5.30 -10.95
CA ASP A 47 -3.12 5.57 -10.81
C ASP A 47 -3.91 5.05 -12.02
N ALA A 48 -3.42 5.27 -13.24
CA ALA A 48 -4.03 4.71 -14.45
C ALA A 48 -4.02 3.18 -14.45
N LEU A 49 -2.90 2.56 -14.05
CA LEU A 49 -2.79 1.10 -13.94
C LEU A 49 -3.75 0.53 -12.89
N SER A 50 -3.83 1.19 -11.71
CA SER A 50 -4.74 0.82 -10.63
C SER A 50 -6.19 0.78 -11.11
N LYS A 51 -6.61 1.80 -11.87
CA LYS A 51 -7.96 1.92 -12.43
C LYS A 51 -8.25 0.87 -13.49
N GLU A 52 -7.33 0.71 -14.46
CA GLU A 52 -7.51 -0.24 -15.58
C GLU A 52 -7.50 -1.70 -15.11
N CYS A 53 -6.69 -2.03 -14.09
CA CYS A 53 -6.62 -3.37 -13.53
C CYS A 53 -7.58 -3.60 -12.35
N GLU A 54 -8.38 -2.60 -12.00
CA GLU A 54 -9.33 -2.61 -10.88
C GLU A 54 -8.69 -3.09 -9.56
N THR A 55 -7.50 -2.55 -9.23
CA THR A 55 -6.74 -3.07 -8.08
C THR A 55 -7.42 -2.76 -6.74
N SER A 56 -7.48 -3.74 -5.85
CA SER A 56 -7.95 -3.61 -4.47
C SER A 56 -6.82 -3.87 -3.46
N PRO A 57 -6.87 -3.27 -2.26
CA PRO A 57 -5.88 -3.53 -1.22
C PRO A 57 -5.80 -5.02 -0.87
N LEU A 58 -4.58 -5.53 -0.78
CA LEU A 58 -4.27 -6.91 -0.44
C LEU A 58 -3.55 -7.01 0.91
N VAL A 59 -2.50 -6.21 1.06
CA VAL A 59 -1.67 -6.13 2.25
C VAL A 59 -1.45 -4.66 2.61
N ARG A 60 -1.45 -4.35 3.90
CA ARG A 60 -0.98 -3.06 4.44
C ARG A 60 0.31 -3.27 5.21
N PHE A 61 1.31 -2.43 4.96
CA PHE A 61 2.55 -2.44 5.73
C PHE A 61 2.42 -1.59 6.99
N ASP A 62 3.15 -1.97 8.04
CA ASP A 62 3.16 -1.29 9.33
C ASP A 62 3.75 0.14 9.21
N ASP A 63 2.88 1.14 9.22
CA ASP A 63 3.25 2.55 9.08
C ASP A 63 3.98 3.07 10.31
N ASP A 64 3.71 2.54 11.51
CA ASP A 64 4.45 2.90 12.72
C ASP A 64 5.94 2.51 12.64
N THR A 65 6.26 1.43 11.91
CA THR A 65 7.65 1.03 11.65
C THR A 65 8.27 1.83 10.51
N PHE A 66 7.55 2.01 9.40
CA PHE A 66 8.16 2.45 8.13
C PHE A 66 8.06 3.94 7.85
N ILE A 67 7.13 4.68 8.48
CA ILE A 67 6.79 6.05 8.12
C ILE A 67 7.17 7.05 9.23
N ASP A 68 7.80 8.16 8.86
CA ASP A 68 7.99 9.29 9.78
C ASP A 68 6.76 10.22 9.72
N TYR A 69 5.88 10.10 10.71
CA TYR A 69 4.67 10.94 10.81
C TYR A 69 4.94 12.43 11.00
N ARG A 70 6.17 12.85 11.34
CA ARG A 70 6.53 14.27 11.38
C ARG A 70 6.81 14.81 9.98
N ALA A 71 7.38 13.99 9.12
CA ALA A 71 7.60 14.30 7.71
C ALA A 71 6.29 14.15 6.90
N ARG A 72 5.49 13.13 7.22
CA ARG A 72 4.25 12.78 6.53
C ARG A 72 3.08 12.76 7.51
N ARG A 73 2.60 13.97 7.83
CA ARG A 73 1.54 14.14 8.83
C ARG A 73 0.23 13.51 8.35
N PRO A 74 -0.44 12.70 9.19
CA PRO A 74 -1.79 12.22 8.91
C PRO A 74 -2.75 13.39 8.69
N ILE A 75 -3.69 13.20 7.78
CA ILE A 75 -4.73 14.19 7.49
C ILE A 75 -5.87 13.97 8.48
N MET A 76 -6.23 15.00 9.23
CA MET A 76 -7.38 14.98 10.13
C MET A 76 -8.62 15.47 9.42
N GLU A 77 -9.68 14.66 9.41
CA GLU A 77 -11.00 15.08 8.94
C GLU A 77 -11.81 15.68 10.08
N LEU A 78 -12.31 16.91 9.87
CA LEU A 78 -13.15 17.64 10.81
C LEU A 78 -14.54 17.85 10.21
N ARG A 79 -15.59 17.46 10.93
CA ARG A 79 -16.99 17.75 10.58
C ARG A 79 -17.69 18.37 11.79
N ASP A 80 -18.25 19.56 11.60
CA ASP A 80 -18.92 20.32 12.66
C ASP A 80 -18.07 20.52 13.94
N GLY A 81 -16.75 20.68 13.77
CA GLY A 81 -15.80 20.86 14.87
C GLY A 81 -15.41 19.58 15.61
N ILE A 82 -15.88 18.42 15.14
CA ILE A 82 -15.54 17.10 15.69
C ILE A 82 -14.53 16.43 14.75
N ASN A 83 -13.45 15.88 15.31
CA ASN A 83 -12.56 14.99 14.57
C ASN A 83 -13.32 13.70 14.25
N THR A 84 -13.58 13.46 12.97
CA THR A 84 -14.29 12.27 12.50
C THR A 84 -13.37 11.17 12.02
N ASP A 85 -12.17 11.51 11.56
CA ASP A 85 -11.23 10.54 11.01
C ASP A 85 -9.78 11.04 11.00
N LEU A 86 -8.85 10.09 11.02
CA LEU A 86 -7.43 10.32 10.76
C LEU A 86 -6.99 9.43 9.60
N VAL A 87 -6.66 10.06 8.47
CA VAL A 87 -6.17 9.37 7.29
C VAL A 87 -4.65 9.28 7.37
N TRP A 88 -4.17 8.08 7.70
CA TRP A 88 -2.74 7.75 7.79
C TRP A 88 -2.17 7.47 6.40
N SER A 89 -0.91 7.87 6.19
CA SER A 89 -0.19 7.55 4.96
C SER A 89 0.43 6.17 5.09
N THR A 90 -0.20 5.17 4.48
CA THR A 90 0.23 3.77 4.56
C THR A 90 0.75 3.28 3.22
N ILE A 91 1.67 2.32 3.26
CA ILE A 91 2.10 1.57 2.07
C ILE A 91 1.16 0.37 1.94
N GLU A 92 0.63 0.16 0.74
CA GLU A 92 -0.26 -0.96 0.44
C GLU A 92 0.29 -1.76 -0.75
N LEU A 93 0.21 -3.08 -0.65
CA LEU A 93 0.22 -3.96 -1.82
C LEU A 93 -1.23 -4.14 -2.25
N ARG A 94 -1.48 -3.95 -3.54
CA ARG A 94 -2.81 -4.07 -4.15
C ARG A 94 -2.77 -5.14 -5.23
N SER A 95 -3.88 -5.84 -5.44
CA SER A 95 -4.01 -6.85 -6.49
C SER A 95 -5.14 -6.52 -7.44
N GLY A 96 -4.94 -6.80 -8.72
CA GLY A 96 -5.96 -6.67 -9.76
C GLY A 96 -5.63 -7.57 -10.96
N ARG A 97 -6.35 -7.39 -12.06
CA ARG A 97 -6.15 -8.18 -13.28
C ARG A 97 -6.19 -7.28 -14.51
N SER A 98 -5.21 -7.42 -15.39
CA SER A 98 -5.19 -6.68 -16.65
C SER A 98 -6.32 -7.15 -17.58
N SER A 99 -6.65 -6.33 -18.58
CA SER A 99 -7.56 -6.70 -19.66
C SER A 99 -7.10 -7.90 -20.50
N SER A 100 -5.80 -8.22 -20.47
CA SER A 100 -5.23 -9.44 -21.08
C SER A 100 -5.27 -10.67 -20.16
N GLY A 101 -5.80 -10.55 -18.94
CA GLY A 101 -5.96 -11.64 -17.99
C GLY A 101 -4.75 -11.90 -17.08
N ARG A 102 -3.68 -11.09 -17.15
CA ARG A 102 -2.50 -11.22 -16.29
C ARG A 102 -2.80 -10.67 -14.89
N ASP A 103 -2.41 -11.41 -13.86
CA ASP A 103 -2.46 -10.91 -12.48
C ASP A 103 -1.45 -9.78 -12.29
N VAL A 104 -1.89 -8.68 -11.68
CA VAL A 104 -1.08 -7.49 -11.44
C VAL A 104 -1.07 -7.20 -9.95
N LEU A 105 0.13 -6.98 -9.42
CA LEU A 105 0.35 -6.43 -8.11
C LEU A 105 0.84 -4.99 -8.24
N LEU A 106 0.31 -4.09 -7.42
CA LEU A 106 0.73 -2.70 -7.33
C LEU A 106 1.12 -2.39 -5.89
N LEU A 107 2.42 -2.20 -5.65
CA LEU A 107 2.93 -1.68 -4.38
C LEU A 107 2.93 -0.14 -4.46
N THR A 108 2.11 0.50 -3.64
CA THR A 108 1.88 1.96 -3.70
C THR A 108 1.76 2.60 -2.32
N GLY A 109 2.07 3.88 -2.23
CA GLY A 109 2.03 4.65 -0.99
C GLY A 109 3.23 5.60 -0.84
N PRO A 110 3.50 6.11 0.38
CA PRO A 110 4.75 6.80 0.68
C PRO A 110 5.95 5.85 0.58
N GLU A 111 7.08 6.34 0.10
CA GLU A 111 8.36 5.66 0.26
C GLU A 111 8.68 5.50 1.75
N PRO A 112 9.16 4.32 2.20
CA PRO A 112 9.50 4.12 3.60
C PRO A 112 10.61 5.09 4.01
N ASP A 113 10.41 5.79 5.11
CA ASP A 113 11.42 6.69 5.66
C ASP A 113 12.47 5.88 6.42
N MET A 114 12.08 4.76 7.06
CA MET A 114 12.91 3.94 7.95
C MET A 114 12.93 2.45 7.57
N ALA A 115 13.84 1.69 8.16
CA ALA A 115 13.89 0.22 8.12
C ALA A 115 13.85 -0.42 6.71
N TRP A 116 14.47 0.22 5.71
CA TRP A 116 14.52 -0.22 4.31
C TRP A 116 14.86 -1.70 4.08
N HIS A 117 15.86 -2.23 4.78
CA HIS A 117 16.20 -3.66 4.65
C HIS A 117 15.09 -4.59 5.16
N ARG A 118 14.35 -4.18 6.19
CA ARG A 118 13.20 -4.92 6.72
C ARG A 118 12.05 -4.86 5.72
N PHE A 119 11.73 -3.66 5.23
CA PHE A 119 10.70 -3.44 4.22
C PHE A 119 10.95 -4.25 2.92
N ALA A 120 12.18 -4.24 2.41
CA ALA A 120 12.52 -5.00 1.20
C ALA A 120 12.40 -6.53 1.40
N ARG A 121 12.73 -7.02 2.60
CA ARG A 121 12.57 -8.44 2.94
C ARG A 121 11.11 -8.82 3.05
N SER A 122 10.29 -8.02 3.74
CA SER A 122 8.86 -8.32 3.89
C SER A 122 8.14 -8.36 2.54
N ILE A 123 8.51 -7.51 1.57
CA ILE A 123 7.98 -7.63 0.19
C ILE A 123 8.32 -8.98 -0.44
N SER A 124 9.50 -9.54 -0.16
CA SER A 124 9.95 -10.82 -0.74
C SER A 124 9.31 -12.04 -0.07
N ASP A 125 8.75 -11.87 1.13
CA ASP A 125 8.08 -12.92 1.90
C ASP A 125 6.60 -13.08 1.50
N ILE A 126 6.06 -12.11 0.75
CA ILE A 126 4.70 -12.11 0.16
C ILE A 126 4.75 -12.75 -1.23
#